data_AF-A0AAU7CLJ9-F1
#
_entry.id   AF-A0AAU7CLJ9-F1
#
_cell.length_a   1.000
_cell.length_b   1.000
_cell.length_c   1.000
_cell.angle_alpha   90.00
_cell.angle_beta   90.00
_cell.angle_gamma   90.00
#
_symmetry.space_group_name_H-M   'P 1'
#
loop_
_entity.id
_entity.type
_entity.pdbx_description
1 polymer ?
#
loop_
_entity_poly.entity_id
_entity_poly.type
_entity_poly.pdbx_seq_one_letter_code
_entity_poly.pdbx_strand_id
1 'polypeptide(L)'
;MATERQVQGAVADFLSGLFFYVHSGKTPQVKRVITDELQATAHLVTEWGLSDKELVDSLLRPIEAKIISRFGYPESSRIFDEFADVFKGLAGAGLPFSWGPA
;
A
#
# COMPACT_ATOMS: atom_id res chain seq x y z
N MET A 1 17.43 -6.06 7.57
CA MET A 1 16.40 -6.01 8.62
C MET A 1 16.00 -4.56 8.83
N ALA A 2 14.76 -4.22 8.47
CA ALA A 2 14.16 -2.93 8.81
C ALA A 2 13.99 -2.80 10.32
N THR A 3 14.16 -1.59 10.84
CA THR A 3 13.75 -1.26 12.20
C THR A 3 12.25 -1.05 12.28
N GLU A 4 11.65 -1.28 13.45
CA GLU A 4 10.22 -1.04 13.68
C GLU A 4 9.79 0.40 13.29
N ARG A 5 10.66 1.39 13.55
CA ARG A 5 10.42 2.79 13.15
C ARG A 5 10.36 2.97 11.64
N GLN A 6 11.21 2.28 10.88
CA GLN A 6 11.17 2.33 9.41
C GLN A 6 9.87 1.73 8.89
N VAL A 7 9.47 0.57 9.42
CA VAL A 7 8.22 -0.10 9.05
C VAL A 7 7.01 0.79 9.37
N GLN A 8 6.94 1.36 10.57
CA GLN A 8 5.86 2.28 10.95
C GLN A 8 5.84 3.55 10.08
N GLY A 9 7.00 4.08 9.71
CA GLY A 9 7.12 5.20 8.78
C GLY A 9 6.53 4.86 7.41
N ALA A 10 6.93 3.74 6.81
CA ALA A 10 6.38 3.32 5.53
C ALA A 10 4.86 3.06 5.59
N VAL A 11 4.36 2.46 6.68
CA VAL A 11 2.90 2.31 6.89
C VAL A 11 2.20 3.67 6.91
N ALA A 12 2.78 4.67 7.59
CA ALA A 12 2.22 6.01 7.64
C ALA A 12 2.23 6.70 6.27
N ASP A 13 3.32 6.58 5.52
CA ASP A 13 3.46 7.15 4.18
C ASP A 13 2.45 6.52 3.21
N PHE A 14 2.31 5.19 3.25
CA PHE A 14 1.31 4.47 2.45
C PHE A 14 -0.11 4.92 2.73
N LEU A 15 -0.47 5.07 4.01
CA LEU A 15 -1.80 5.52 4.40
C LEU A 15 -2.05 6.99 4.05
N SER A 16 -1.04 7.84 4.20
CA SER A 16 -1.11 9.25 3.83
C SER A 16 -1.41 9.40 2.34
N GLY A 17 -0.63 8.72 1.49
CA GLY A 17 -0.82 8.73 0.04
C GLY A 17 -2.18 8.17 -0.37
N LEU A 18 -2.61 7.07 0.27
CA LEU A 18 -3.91 6.46 0.00
C LEU A 18 -5.08 7.37 0.42
N PHE A 19 -5.04 7.99 1.59
CA PHE A 19 -6.08 8.92 2.03
C PHE A 19 -6.10 10.18 1.17
N PHE A 20 -4.94 10.72 0.80
CA PHE A 20 -4.88 11.84 -0.14
C PHE A 20 -5.50 11.46 -1.49
N TYR A 21 -5.17 10.29 -2.04
CA TYR A 21 -5.75 9.83 -3.31
C TYR A 21 -7.28 9.73 -3.24
N VAL A 22 -7.83 9.15 -2.18
CA VAL A 22 -9.28 9.03 -1.98
C VAL A 22 -9.95 10.42 -1.92
N HIS A 23 -9.29 11.43 -1.35
CA HIS A 23 -9.87 12.76 -1.16
C HIS A 23 -9.54 13.80 -2.25
N SER A 24 -8.59 13.52 -3.14
CA SER A 24 -8.01 14.48 -4.10
C SER A 24 -8.78 14.66 -5.42
N GLY A 25 -10.02 14.17 -5.50
CA GLY A 25 -10.80 14.17 -6.75
C GLY A 25 -10.28 13.20 -7.83
N LYS A 26 -9.20 12.44 -7.53
CA LYS A 26 -8.66 11.35 -8.35
C LYS A 26 -8.32 11.76 -9.79
N THR A 27 -7.78 12.97 -9.99
CA THR A 27 -7.36 13.43 -11.31
C THR A 27 -6.18 12.59 -11.83
N PRO A 28 -5.95 12.54 -13.15
CA PRO A 28 -4.80 11.81 -13.72
C PRO A 28 -3.44 12.27 -13.15
N GLN A 29 -3.31 13.57 -12.86
CA GLN A 29 -2.11 14.16 -12.27
C GLN A 29 -1.89 13.66 -10.84
N VAL A 30 -2.94 13.65 -10.02
CA VAL A 30 -2.85 13.12 -8.65
C VAL A 30 -2.56 11.63 -8.67
N LYS A 31 -3.21 10.86 -9.56
CA LYS A 31 -2.93 9.44 -9.72
C LYS A 31 -1.45 9.19 -10.04
N ARG A 32 -0.84 10.01 -10.91
CA ARG A 32 0.58 9.91 -11.25
C ARG A 32 1.48 10.21 -10.05
N VAL A 33 1.28 11.35 -9.37
CA VAL A 33 2.10 11.74 -8.20
C VAL A 33 2.03 10.67 -7.11
N ILE A 34 0.83 10.20 -6.80
CA ILE A 34 0.65 9.16 -5.79
C ILE A 34 1.25 7.83 -6.25
N THR A 35 1.17 7.49 -7.54
CA THR A 35 1.87 6.31 -8.06
C THR A 35 3.37 6.42 -7.81
N ASP A 36 3.99 7.54 -8.19
CA ASP A 36 5.43 7.73 -8.04
C ASP A 36 5.88 7.66 -6.57
N GLU A 37 5.12 8.28 -5.64
CA GLU A 37 5.40 8.23 -4.19
C GLU A 37 5.28 6.81 -3.63
N LEU A 38 4.20 6.11 -3.95
CA LEU A 38 3.97 4.75 -3.48
C LEU A 38 5.00 3.77 -4.03
N GLN A 39 5.44 3.97 -5.28
CA GLN A 39 6.51 3.20 -5.89
C GLN A 39 7.85 3.43 -5.18
N ALA A 40 8.17 4.68 -4.83
CA ALA A 40 9.38 4.99 -4.06
C ALA A 40 9.35 4.32 -2.68
N THR A 41 8.23 4.39 -1.96
CA THR A 41 8.08 3.70 -0.67
C THR A 41 8.14 2.18 -0.82
N ALA A 42 7.53 1.61 -1.85
CA ALA A 42 7.61 0.17 -2.12
C ALA A 42 9.05 -0.28 -2.41
N HIS A 43 9.79 0.49 -3.20
CA HIS A 43 11.19 0.21 -3.50
C HIS A 43 12.04 0.21 -2.22
N LEU A 44 11.88 1.24 -1.38
CA LEU A 44 12.54 1.32 -0.08
C LEU A 44 12.23 0.10 0.81
N VAL A 45 10.97 -0.35 0.83
CA VAL A 45 10.57 -1.54 1.59
C VAL A 45 11.21 -2.82 1.04
N THR A 46 11.34 -2.96 -0.29
CA THR A 46 12.01 -4.12 -0.90
C THR A 46 13.51 -4.20 -0.58
N GLU A 47 14.17 -3.06 -0.39
CA GLU A 47 15.59 -3.00 0.01
C GLU A 47 15.85 -3.45 1.46
N TRP A 48 14.81 -3.55 2.29
CA TRP A 48 14.97 -3.93 3.69
C TRP A 48 15.25 -5.42 3.91
N GLY A 49 15.14 -6.22 2.85
CA GLY A 49 15.37 -7.66 2.87
C GLY A 49 14.35 -8.39 3.73
N LEU A 50 13.10 -7.90 3.78
CA LEU A 50 12.00 -8.56 4.48
C LEU A 50 11.55 -9.79 3.69
N SER A 51 11.24 -10.87 4.39
CA SER A 51 10.51 -11.98 3.80
C SER A 51 9.07 -11.59 3.45
N ASP A 52 8.44 -12.32 2.53
CA ASP A 52 7.04 -12.09 2.14
C ASP A 52 6.10 -12.09 3.36
N LYS A 53 6.36 -12.97 4.33
CA LYS A 53 5.58 -13.03 5.58
C LYS A 53 5.76 -11.76 6.41
N GLU A 54 6.98 -11.29 6.60
CA GLU A 54 7.25 -10.08 7.38
C GLU A 54 6.68 -8.83 6.71
N LEU A 55 6.72 -8.78 5.38
CA LEU A 55 6.10 -7.73 4.59
C LEU A 55 4.58 -7.69 4.82
N VAL A 56 3.92 -8.85 4.74
CA VAL A 56 2.48 -8.96 4.97
C VAL A 56 2.11 -8.60 6.41
N ASP A 57 2.78 -9.20 7.38
CA ASP A 57 2.44 -9.05 8.80
C ASP A 57 2.74 -7.64 9.32
N SER A 58 3.86 -7.04 8.90
CA SER A 58 4.36 -5.78 9.48
C SER A 58 3.93 -4.53 8.71
N LEU A 59 3.59 -4.66 7.42
CA LEU A 59 3.25 -3.51 6.58
C LEU A 59 1.81 -3.58 6.08
N LEU A 60 1.45 -4.67 5.40
CA LEU A 60 0.16 -4.75 4.69
C LEU A 60 -1.03 -4.90 5.64
N ARG A 61 -0.95 -5.78 6.64
CA ARG A 61 -2.04 -5.95 7.63
C ARG A 61 -2.34 -4.67 8.42
N PRO A 62 -1.35 -3.90 8.91
CA PRO A 62 -1.62 -2.61 9.54
C PRO A 62 -2.28 -1.58 8.63
N ILE A 63 -1.88 -1.53 7.35
CA ILE A 63 -2.51 -0.66 6.34
C ILE A 63 -3.97 -1.08 6.15
N GLU A 64 -4.21 -2.39 6.02
CA GLU A 64 -5.54 -2.97 5.83
C GLU A 64 -6.47 -2.67 7.00
N ALA A 65 -6.02 -2.94 8.22
CA ALA A 65 -6.79 -2.65 9.43
C ALA A 65 -7.18 -1.17 9.53
N LYS A 66 -6.28 -0.24 9.18
CA LYS A 66 -6.56 1.20 9.23
C LYS A 66 -7.51 1.67 8.15
N ILE A 67 -7.45 1.08 6.95
CA ILE A 67 -8.40 1.39 5.86
C ILE A 67 -9.79 0.85 6.21
N ILE A 68 -9.89 -0.41 6.66
CA ILE A 68 -11.16 -1.00 7.12
C ILE A 68 -11.75 -0.16 8.25
N SER A 69 -10.94 0.24 9.23
CA SER A 69 -11.40 1.07 10.34
C SER A 69 -11.92 2.45 9.90
N ARG A 70 -11.42 2.99 8.79
CA ARG A 70 -11.77 4.34 8.34
C ARG A 70 -12.95 4.36 7.37
N PHE A 71 -13.03 3.40 6.47
CA PHE A 71 -14.01 3.38 5.38
C PHE A 71 -15.06 2.26 5.53
N GLY A 72 -14.81 1.27 6.39
CA GLY A 72 -15.67 0.10 6.52
C GLY A 72 -15.64 -0.82 5.30
N TYR A 73 -16.27 -1.98 5.43
CA TYR A 73 -16.55 -2.86 4.28
C TYR A 73 -17.86 -2.44 3.62
N PRO A 74 -17.97 -2.49 2.28
CA PRO A 74 -16.99 -3.01 1.31
C PRO A 74 -16.03 -1.96 0.73
N GLU A 75 -16.15 -0.69 1.15
CA GLU A 75 -15.42 0.42 0.54
C GLU A 75 -13.90 0.29 0.70
N SER A 76 -13.45 -0.28 1.81
CA SER A 76 -12.03 -0.66 2.02
C SER A 76 -11.49 -1.56 0.91
N SER A 77 -12.23 -2.59 0.50
CA SER A 77 -11.83 -3.54 -0.54
C SER A 77 -11.64 -2.84 -1.88
N ARG A 78 -12.57 -1.95 -2.24
CA ARG A 78 -12.47 -1.19 -3.49
C ARG A 78 -11.27 -0.23 -3.48
N ILE A 79 -11.03 0.44 -2.36
CA ILE A 79 -9.85 1.31 -2.20
C ILE A 79 -8.56 0.50 -2.32
N PHE A 80 -8.55 -0.72 -1.77
CA PHE A 80 -7.44 -1.65 -1.95
C PHE A 80 -7.24 -2.09 -3.39
N ASP A 81 -8.29 -2.41 -4.13
CA ASP A 81 -8.15 -2.81 -5.54
C ASP A 81 -7.64 -1.65 -6.41
N GLU A 82 -8.17 -0.44 -6.20
CA GLU A 82 -7.71 0.78 -6.88
C GLU A 82 -6.22 1.05 -6.60
N PHE A 83 -5.78 0.76 -5.37
CA PHE A 83 -4.40 0.90 -4.94
C PHE A 83 -3.52 -0.26 -5.45
N ALA A 84 -4.03 -1.48 -5.43
CA ALA A 84 -3.34 -2.66 -5.96
C ALA A 84 -3.09 -2.50 -7.46
N ASP A 85 -3.97 -1.85 -8.22
CA ASP A 85 -3.72 -1.53 -9.63
C ASP A 85 -2.60 -0.49 -9.81
N VAL A 86 -2.45 0.47 -8.88
CA VAL A 86 -1.28 1.37 -8.83
C VAL A 86 0.00 0.56 -8.55
N PHE A 87 -0.10 -0.45 -7.69
CA PHE A 87 1.00 -1.37 -7.40
C PHE A 87 1.23 -2.44 -8.48
N LYS A 88 0.25 -2.84 -9.28
CA LYS A 88 0.44 -3.77 -10.40
C LYS A 88 1.31 -3.15 -11.49
N GLY A 89 1.38 -1.82 -11.55
CA GLY A 89 2.43 -1.12 -12.31
C GLY A 89 3.86 -1.48 -11.86
N LEU A 90 4.06 -1.89 -10.60
CA LEU A 90 5.31 -2.48 -10.08
C LEU A 90 5.44 -3.98 -10.38
N ALA A 91 4.32 -4.69 -10.65
CA ALA A 91 4.25 -6.15 -10.79
C ALA A 91 4.74 -6.69 -12.14
N GLY A 92 5.69 -6.01 -12.79
CA GLY A 92 6.76 -6.71 -13.48
C GLY A 92 7.68 -7.48 -12.51
N ALA A 93 7.56 -7.23 -11.19
CA ALA A 93 8.38 -7.80 -10.11
C ALA A 93 7.79 -9.04 -9.40
N GLY A 94 6.73 -9.67 -9.91
CA GLY A 94 6.34 -11.02 -9.46
C GLY A 94 5.86 -11.17 -8.01
N LEU A 95 5.16 -10.17 -7.45
CA LEU A 95 4.50 -10.34 -6.15
C LEU A 95 3.12 -11.01 -6.35
N PRO A 96 2.90 -12.24 -5.86
CA PRO A 96 1.63 -12.95 -6.01
C PRO A 96 0.63 -12.41 -4.97
N PHE A 97 0.08 -11.22 -5.24
CA PHE A 97 -0.96 -10.66 -4.38
C PHE A 97 -2.33 -11.22 -4.76
N SER A 98 -2.72 -12.30 -4.08
CA SER A 98 -4.09 -12.81 -4.05
C SER A 98 -4.80 -12.25 -2.82
N TRP A 99 -5.59 -11.19 -2.99
CA TRP A 99 -6.45 -10.64 -1.93
C TRP A 99 -7.86 -11.22 -2.05
N GLY A 100 -8.08 -12.33 -1.35
CA GLY A 100 -9.38 -13.01 -1.19
C GLY A 100 -9.26 -14.05 -0.09
N PRO A 101 -10.33 -14.35 0.67
CA PRO A 101 -10.23 -15.32 1.76
C PRO A 101 -9.93 -16.70 1.19
N ALA A 102 -9.01 -17.41 1.84
CA ALA A 102 -8.84 -18.85 1.64
C ALA A 102 -10.09 -19.61 2.09
#